data_AF-A0A974RW39-F1
#
_entry.id   AF-A0A974RW39-F1
#
_cell.length_a   1.000
_cell.length_b   1.000
_cell.length_c   1.000
_cell.angle_alpha   90.00
_cell.angle_beta   90.00
_cell.angle_gamma   90.00
#
_symmetry.space_group_name_H-M   'P 1'
#
loop_
_entity.id
_entity.type
_entity.pdbx_description
1 polymer ?
#
loop_
_entity_poly.entity_id
_entity_poly.type
_entity_poly.pdbx_seq_one_letter_code
_entity_poly.pdbx_strand_id
1 'polypeptide(L)'
;MDAHKASEPNKPSQEGLIRAIFNLLSSHVSLFVIELQEAKDFTWSYFVHVAIIVVCSVLFFIMFSVGIIAYFWDSYRLTAILGLLGSYLLIIMIALINLVRIKKKTKLFTSSKEELLKDKEELLP
;
A
#
# COMPACT_ATOMS: atom_id res chain seq x y z
N MET A 1 -44.97 -57.55 13.65
CA MET A 1 -44.10 -57.98 12.54
C MET A 1 -44.59 -57.19 11.35
N ASP A 2 -44.00 -56.10 10.86
CA ASP A 2 -42.60 -55.63 10.86
C ASP A 2 -42.60 -54.08 10.69
N ALA A 3 -41.90 -53.35 11.55
CA ALA A 3 -40.57 -52.78 11.32
C ALA A 3 -40.50 -51.57 10.35
N HIS A 4 -40.50 -50.38 10.95
CA HIS A 4 -39.48 -49.33 10.75
C HIS A 4 -39.19 -48.86 9.31
N LYS A 5 -39.93 -47.83 8.86
CA LYS A 5 -39.46 -46.92 7.82
C LYS A 5 -39.00 -45.60 8.46
N ALA A 6 -37.78 -45.62 9.00
CA ALA A 6 -37.06 -44.38 9.31
C ALA A 6 -36.81 -43.64 7.99
N SER A 7 -37.54 -42.55 7.80
CA SER A 7 -37.20 -41.52 6.82
C SER A 7 -35.97 -40.76 7.33
N GLU A 8 -34.86 -41.10 6.68
CA GLU A 8 -33.58 -40.41 6.48
C GLU A 8 -33.29 -39.08 7.24
N PRO A 9 -32.08 -38.93 7.79
CA PRO A 9 -31.65 -37.68 8.42
C PRO A 9 -31.44 -36.60 7.36
N ASN A 10 -32.17 -35.50 7.50
CA ASN A 10 -31.99 -34.26 6.74
C ASN A 10 -30.56 -33.74 6.97
N LYS A 11 -29.65 -34.01 6.03
CA LYS A 11 -28.28 -33.48 6.05
C LYS A 11 -28.38 -31.95 5.92
N PRO A 12 -27.98 -31.16 6.93
CA PRO A 12 -27.96 -29.70 6.79
C PRO A 12 -27.05 -29.35 5.62
N SER A 13 -27.68 -28.83 4.57
CA SER A 13 -27.11 -28.66 3.25
C SER A 13 -25.91 -27.73 3.29
N GLN A 14 -24.71 -28.28 3.06
CA GLN A 14 -23.48 -27.52 2.83
C GLN A 14 -23.66 -26.47 1.72
N GLU A 15 -24.56 -26.73 0.77
CA GLU A 15 -24.93 -25.79 -0.29
C GLU A 15 -25.58 -24.50 0.24
N GLY A 16 -26.34 -24.58 1.34
CA GLY A 16 -26.95 -23.40 1.97
C GLY A 16 -25.92 -22.50 2.66
N LEU A 17 -24.93 -23.12 3.31
CA LEU A 17 -23.81 -22.40 3.94
C LEU A 17 -22.90 -21.74 2.90
N ILE A 18 -22.58 -22.45 1.82
CA ILE A 18 -21.75 -21.90 0.72
C ILE A 18 -22.47 -20.71 0.06
N ARG A 19 -23.79 -20.81 -0.15
CA ARG A 19 -24.59 -19.70 -0.69
C ARG A 19 -24.64 -18.50 0.26
N ALA A 20 -24.78 -18.73 1.57
CA ALA A 20 -24.77 -17.64 2.55
C ALA A 20 -23.41 -16.93 2.60
N ILE A 21 -22.31 -17.67 2.55
CA ILE A 21 -20.95 -17.12 2.49
C ILE A 21 -20.72 -16.33 1.20
N PHE A 22 -21.18 -16.85 0.05
CA PHE A 22 -21.09 -16.12 -1.22
C PHE A 22 -21.95 -14.85 -1.22
N ASN A 23 -23.13 -14.88 -0.61
CA ASN A 23 -24.02 -13.73 -0.54
C ASN A 23 -23.44 -12.63 0.37
N LEU A 24 -22.83 -13.02 1.49
CA LEU A 24 -22.11 -12.11 2.38
C LEU A 24 -20.84 -11.55 1.73
N LEU A 25 -20.07 -12.39 1.05
CA LEU A 25 -18.86 -11.96 0.33
C LEU A 25 -19.19 -11.03 -0.82
N SER A 26 -20.27 -11.30 -1.57
CA SER A 26 -20.73 -10.42 -2.65
C SER A 26 -21.15 -9.05 -2.11
N SER A 27 -21.81 -9.00 -0.95
CA SER A 27 -22.20 -7.74 -0.31
C SER A 27 -20.98 -6.94 0.16
N HIS A 28 -19.98 -7.60 0.74
CA HIS A 28 -18.74 -6.95 1.16
C HIS A 28 -17.83 -6.56 -0.01
N VAL A 29 -17.74 -7.37 -1.06
CA VAL A 29 -17.00 -7.05 -2.29
C VAL A 29 -17.65 -5.87 -3.00
N SER A 30 -18.98 -5.79 -3.03
CA SER A 30 -19.68 -4.64 -3.59
C SER A 30 -19.36 -3.36 -2.81
N LEU A 31 -19.33 -3.41 -1.47
CA LEU A 31 -18.94 -2.26 -0.64
C LEU A 31 -17.46 -1.91 -0.75
N PHE A 32 -16.57 -2.91 -0.80
CA PHE A 32 -15.12 -2.72 -0.96
C PHE A 32 -14.77 -2.17 -2.34
N VAL A 33 -15.51 -2.57 -3.37
CA VAL A 33 -15.42 -2.01 -4.72
C VAL A 33 -15.88 -0.56 -4.73
N ILE A 34 -16.97 -0.22 -4.05
CA ILE A 34 -17.47 1.17 -3.97
C ILE A 34 -16.49 2.06 -3.19
N GLU A 35 -15.96 1.62 -2.05
CA GLU A 35 -14.96 2.37 -1.29
C GLU A 35 -13.61 2.49 -2.02
N LEU A 36 -13.17 1.46 -2.77
CA LEU A 36 -12.00 1.55 -3.64
C LEU A 36 -12.22 2.53 -4.80
N GLN A 37 -13.45 2.62 -5.30
CA GLN A 37 -13.82 3.50 -6.39
C GLN A 37 -13.93 4.95 -5.91
N GLU A 38 -14.44 5.15 -4.71
CA GLU A 38 -14.49 6.46 -4.03
C GLU A 38 -13.09 6.95 -3.60
N ALA A 39 -12.20 6.03 -3.19
CA ALA A 39 -10.78 6.32 -2.99
C ALA A 39 -10.03 6.61 -4.30
N LYS A 40 -10.53 6.12 -5.44
CA LYS A 40 -9.91 6.27 -6.75
C LYS A 40 -10.34 7.55 -7.46
N ASP A 41 -11.59 7.95 -7.28
CA ASP A 41 -12.16 9.13 -7.94
C ASP A 41 -11.61 10.45 -7.38
N PHE A 42 -11.11 10.47 -6.13
CA PHE A 42 -10.34 11.62 -5.60
C PHE A 42 -8.81 11.46 -5.76
N THR A 43 -8.28 10.29 -6.13
CA THR A 43 -6.81 10.05 -6.21
C THR A 43 -6.23 10.28 -7.61
N TRP A 44 -7.06 10.20 -8.66
CA TRP A 44 -6.56 10.25 -10.04
C TRP A 44 -5.91 11.59 -10.41
N SER A 45 -6.55 12.70 -10.05
CA SER A 45 -6.01 14.06 -10.33
C SER A 45 -4.72 14.35 -9.57
N TYR A 46 -4.65 13.90 -8.31
CA TYR A 46 -3.47 14.11 -7.47
C TYR A 46 -2.29 13.24 -7.92
N PHE A 47 -2.53 12.02 -8.39
CA PHE A 47 -1.46 11.15 -8.90
C PHE A 47 -0.76 11.76 -10.11
N VAL A 48 -1.51 12.34 -11.05
CA VAL A 48 -0.95 13.01 -12.23
C VAL A 48 -0.11 14.22 -11.82
N HIS A 49 -0.60 15.05 -10.88
CA HIS A 49 0.16 16.19 -10.38
C HIS A 49 1.44 15.78 -9.64
N VAL A 50 1.36 14.76 -8.78
CA VAL A 50 2.54 14.21 -8.09
C VAL A 50 3.55 13.67 -9.09
N ALA A 51 3.11 12.93 -10.11
CA ALA A 51 3.98 12.44 -11.17
C ALA A 51 4.67 13.58 -11.93
N ILE A 52 3.92 14.64 -12.29
CA ILE A 52 4.48 15.83 -12.93
C ILE A 52 5.52 16.51 -12.03
N ILE A 53 5.20 16.70 -10.74
CA ILE A 53 6.14 17.30 -9.78
C ILE A 53 7.40 16.45 -9.66
N VAL A 54 7.27 15.12 -9.59
CA VAL A 54 8.41 14.20 -9.50
C VAL A 54 9.28 14.32 -10.75
N VAL A 55 8.70 14.23 -11.94
CA VAL A 55 9.43 14.34 -13.21
C VAL A 55 10.10 15.71 -13.34
N CYS A 56 9.37 16.80 -13.09
CA CYS A 56 9.90 18.16 -13.12
C CYS A 56 11.01 18.36 -12.11
N SER A 57 10.88 17.81 -10.90
CA SER A 57 11.93 17.89 -9.87
C SER A 57 13.19 17.17 -10.34
N VAL A 58 13.08 15.97 -10.90
CA VAL A 58 14.23 15.22 -11.43
C VAL A 58 14.93 16.03 -12.54
N LEU A 59 14.17 16.57 -13.51
CA LEU A 59 14.72 17.40 -14.58
C LEU A 59 15.40 18.67 -14.05
N PHE A 60 14.77 19.35 -13.09
CA PHE A 60 15.36 20.52 -12.44
C PHE A 60 16.67 20.18 -11.75
N PHE A 61 16.73 19.07 -11.00
CA PHE A 61 17.96 18.63 -10.34
C PHE A 61 19.09 18.33 -11.33
N ILE A 62 18.78 17.73 -12.48
CA ILE A 62 19.76 17.48 -13.54
C ILE A 62 20.29 18.82 -14.09
N MET A 63 19.39 19.73 -14.47
CA MET A 63 19.79 21.04 -15.01
C MET A 63 20.55 21.88 -13.99
N PHE A 64 20.14 21.85 -12.72
CA PHE A 64 20.82 22.52 -11.63
C PHE A 64 22.22 21.95 -11.40
N SER A 65 22.36 20.62 -11.45
CA SER A 65 23.65 19.93 -11.35
C SER A 65 24.60 20.35 -12.48
N VAL A 66 24.12 20.34 -13.73
CA VAL A 66 24.89 20.80 -14.90
C VAL A 66 25.24 22.28 -14.77
N GLY A 67 24.32 23.13 -14.31
CA GLY A 67 24.55 24.56 -14.08
C GLY A 67 25.64 24.81 -13.04
N ILE A 68 25.66 24.05 -11.94
CA ILE A 68 26.73 24.11 -10.94
C ILE A 68 28.08 23.74 -11.57
N ILE A 69 28.13 22.64 -12.33
CA ILE A 69 29.35 22.19 -13.00
C ILE A 69 29.84 23.24 -13.99
N ALA A 70 28.96 23.81 -14.80
CA ALA A 70 29.28 24.83 -15.80
C ALA A 70 29.81 26.11 -15.14
N TYR A 71 29.20 26.56 -14.04
CA TYR A 71 29.63 27.76 -13.32
C TYR A 71 31.01 27.60 -12.68
N PHE A 72 31.29 26.45 -12.07
CA PHE A 72 32.56 26.20 -11.39
C PHE A 72 33.63 25.52 -12.28
N TRP A 73 33.35 25.41 -13.59
CA TRP A 73 34.18 24.65 -14.52
C TRP A 73 35.61 25.19 -14.63
N ASP A 74 35.86 26.49 -14.52
CA ASP A 74 37.23 26.97 -14.78
C ASP A 74 38.16 26.78 -13.56
N SER A 75 37.70 27.14 -12.36
CA SER A 75 38.58 27.22 -11.18
C SER A 75 38.41 26.10 -10.14
N TYR A 76 37.24 25.46 -10.06
CA TYR A 76 36.90 24.57 -8.93
C TYR A 76 36.16 23.30 -9.34
N ARG A 77 36.54 22.70 -10.48
CA ARG A 77 35.90 21.47 -11.02
C ARG A 77 35.73 20.38 -9.97
N LEU A 78 36.77 20.09 -9.19
CA LEU A 78 36.74 19.06 -8.16
C LEU A 78 35.79 19.41 -7.00
N THR A 79 35.79 20.66 -6.54
CA THR A 79 34.89 21.11 -5.45
C THR A 79 33.43 21.05 -5.89
N ALA A 80 33.13 21.39 -7.16
CA ALA A 80 31.78 21.28 -7.70
C ALA A 80 31.29 19.83 -7.75
N ILE A 81 32.15 18.91 -8.19
CA ILE A 81 31.83 17.46 -8.22
C ILE A 81 31.63 16.91 -6.82
N LEU A 82 32.51 17.26 -5.86
CA LEU A 82 32.37 16.81 -4.47
C LEU A 82 31.15 17.42 -3.77
N GLY A 83 30.80 18.67 -4.07
CA GLY A 83 29.59 19.31 -3.58
C GLY A 83 28.32 18.62 -4.10
N LEU A 84 28.30 18.25 -5.38
CA LEU A 84 27.21 17.46 -5.95
C LEU A 84 27.13 16.06 -5.33
N LEU A 85 28.26 15.37 -5.18
CA LEU A 85 28.29 14.06 -4.54
C LEU A 85 27.73 14.13 -3.12
N GLY A 86 28.14 15.12 -2.34
CA GLY A 86 27.64 15.34 -0.98
C GLY A 86 26.13 15.63 -0.94
N SER A 87 25.62 16.44 -1.87
CA SER A 87 24.19 16.76 -1.91
C SER A 87 23.34 15.54 -2.30
N TYR A 88 23.78 14.73 -3.27
CA TYR A 88 23.09 13.48 -3.61
C TYR A 88 23.12 12.47 -2.45
N LEU A 89 24.22 12.36 -1.71
CA LEU A 89 24.30 11.50 -0.53
C LEU A 89 23.32 11.93 0.57
N LEU A 90 23.16 13.24 0.81
CA LEU A 90 22.17 13.75 1.75
C LEU A 90 20.74 13.39 1.34
N ILE A 91 20.40 13.52 0.05
CA ILE A 91 19.09 13.15 -0.47
C ILE A 91 18.82 11.66 -0.24
N ILE A 92 19.79 10.79 -0.52
CA ILE A 92 19.69 9.34 -0.29
C ILE A 92 19.48 9.05 1.20
N MET A 93 20.25 9.68 2.09
CA MET A 93 20.09 9.54 3.53
C MET A 93 18.68 9.92 4.00
N ILE A 94 18.16 11.06 3.55
CA ILE A 94 16.81 11.52 3.88
C ILE A 94 15.77 10.52 3.35
N ALA A 95 15.93 10.02 2.12
CA ALA A 95 15.04 9.02 1.55
C ALA A 95 15.04 7.71 2.34
N LEU A 96 16.21 7.21 2.76
CA LEU A 96 16.33 6.01 3.59
C LEU A 96 15.66 6.19 4.96
N ILE A 97 15.88 7.33 5.62
CA ILE A 97 15.23 7.63 6.91
C ILE A 97 13.71 7.64 6.76
N ASN A 98 13.19 8.27 5.70
CA ASN A 98 11.75 8.29 5.41
C ASN A 98 11.21 6.89 5.12
N LEU A 99 11.93 6.08 4.33
CA LEU A 99 11.54 4.70 4.03
C LEU A 99 11.46 3.84 5.30
N VAL A 100 12.46 3.96 6.20
CA VAL A 100 12.45 3.26 7.49
C VAL A 100 11.29 3.74 8.37
N ARG A 101 10.99 5.04 8.38
CA ARG A 101 9.86 5.61 9.13
C ARG A 101 8.51 5.08 8.62
N ILE A 102 8.34 4.96 7.31
CA ILE A 102 7.12 4.41 6.70
C ILE A 102 6.97 2.93 7.07
N LYS A 103 8.04 2.13 6.92
CA LYS A 103 8.00 0.71 7.29
C LYS A 103 7.65 0.48 8.76
N LYS A 104 8.12 1.33 9.67
CA LYS A 104 7.75 1.28 11.10
C LYS A 104 6.25 1.52 11.32
N LYS A 105 5.63 2.45 10.57
CA LYS A 105 4.19 2.72 10.66
C LYS A 105 3.35 1.55 10.15
N THR A 106 3.77 0.90 9.05
CA THR A 106 3.06 -0.28 8.51
C THR A 106 3.02 -1.44 9.51
N LYS A 107 4.06 -1.60 10.35
CA LYS A 107 4.13 -2.66 11.38
C LYS A 107 3.04 -2.52 12.47
N LEU A 108 2.52 -1.32 12.72
CA LEU A 108 1.46 -1.09 13.72
C LEU A 108 0.11 -1.67 13.28
N PHE A 109 -0.20 -1.64 11.99
CA PHE A 109 -1.42 -2.27 11.45
C PHE A 109 -1.35 -3.79 11.46
N THR A 110 -0.15 -4.37 11.35
CA THR A 110 0.03 -5.82 11.56
C THR A 110 -0.30 -6.22 12.99
N SER A 111 0.11 -5.41 13.98
CA SER A 111 -0.25 -5.61 15.39
C SER A 111 -1.76 -5.55 15.61
N SER A 112 -2.46 -4.58 15.00
CA SER A 112 -3.93 -4.52 15.10
C SER A 112 -4.63 -5.68 14.39
N LYS A 113 -4.05 -6.25 13.32
CA LYS A 113 -4.60 -7.46 12.69
C LYS A 113 -4.39 -8.71 13.53
N GLU A 114 -3.27 -8.81 14.25
CA GLU A 114 -3.02 -9.90 15.20
C GLU A 114 -4.00 -9.84 16.37
N GLU A 115 -4.35 -8.64 16.86
CA GLU A 115 -5.38 -8.48 17.88
C GLU A 115 -6.78 -8.83 17.36
N LEU A 116 -7.12 -8.45 16.13
CA LEU A 116 -8.41 -8.83 15.52
C LEU A 116 -8.53 -10.33 15.24
N LEU A 117 -7.43 -11.03 14.94
CA LEU A 117 -7.42 -12.49 14.80
C LEU A 117 -7.66 -13.19 16.14
N LYS A 118 -7.10 -12.63 17.22
CA LYS A 118 -7.24 -13.17 18.58
C LYS A 118 -8.68 -13.03 19.09
N ASP A 119 -9.33 -11.90 18.83
CA ASP A 119 -10.77 -11.69 19.10
C ASP A 119 -11.64 -12.69 18.31
N LYS A 120 -11.20 -13.07 17.10
CA LYS A 120 -11.87 -14.04 16.23
C LYS A 120 -11.77 -15.49 16.75
N GLU A 121 -10.65 -15.85 17.36
CA GLU A 121 -10.46 -17.17 18.00
C GLU A 121 -11.24 -17.27 19.33
N GLU A 122 -11.42 -16.17 20.06
CA GLU A 122 -12.21 -16.14 21.30
C GLU A 122 -13.73 -16.14 21.04
N LEU A 123 -14.17 -15.62 19.88
CA LEU A 123 -15.56 -15.70 19.40
C LEU A 123 -15.96 -17.05 18.78
N LEU A 124 -15.01 -17.97 18.58
CA LEU A 124 -15.27 -19.36 18.16
C LEU A 124 -14.89 -20.35 19.27
N PRO A 125 -15.71 -20.50 20.32
CA PRO A 125 -15.64 -21.64 21.24
C PRO A 125 -16.09 -22.96 20.60
#